data_AF-A0A8B7DWD0-F1
#
_entry.id   AF-A0A8B7DWD0-F1
#
_cell.length_a   1.000
_cell.length_b   1.000
_cell.length_c   1.000
_cell.angle_alpha   90.00
_cell.angle_beta   90.00
_cell.angle_gamma   90.00
#
_symmetry.space_group_name_H-M   'P 1'
#
loop_
_entity.id
_entity.type
_entity.pdbx_description
1 polymer ?
#
loop_
_entity_poly.entity_id
_entity_poly.type
_entity_poly.pdbx_seq_one_letter_code
_entity_poly.pdbx_strand_id
1 'polypeptide(L)'
;MYPSDCVPPRIYGMVKPHKPEKNYPMRPVVSTINTPPYGTSEYLVKIIQPTLNKNITRLINSRNFVNDAKEWKIDPNENQVSFDVINVYPSVPINEAIPVIINILNDDLEDLKRTKLTLSRTKLTLIDIHQLIELSLSICYFLYEDKIRILPNSGPIGLSLMVVIAEAFLQSIEKRALDIAFVNSFQPITYKRYVDDSHARFDSKEKQELFLKALNEQNPSIKYTVELENKRKQLNFLDIGITNTMNGFYEFQIHQLQINNLYYTTQMTMQLCASYRK
;
A
#
# COMPACT_ATOMS: atom_id res chain seq x y z
N MET A 1 -10.97 15.11 -22.90
CA MET A 1 -10.73 13.67 -23.15
C MET A 1 -11.17 13.39 -24.58
N TYR A 2 -10.28 12.87 -25.42
CA TYR A 2 -10.67 12.37 -26.74
C TYR A 2 -11.20 10.94 -26.58
N PRO A 3 -12.32 10.57 -27.21
CA PRO A 3 -12.77 9.18 -27.20
C PRO A 3 -11.80 8.31 -28.00
N SER A 4 -11.39 7.19 -27.42
CA SER A 4 -10.59 6.15 -28.07
C SER A 4 -11.34 4.83 -27.98
N ASP A 5 -11.16 3.94 -28.96
CA ASP A 5 -11.68 2.59 -28.89
C ASP A 5 -11.15 1.90 -27.62
N CYS A 6 -12.06 1.58 -26.71
CA CYS A 6 -11.67 1.01 -25.43
C CYS A 6 -11.42 -0.48 -25.58
N VAL A 7 -10.33 -0.97 -24.97
CA VAL A 7 -10.03 -2.39 -24.88
C VAL A 7 -10.54 -2.89 -23.54
N PRO A 8 -11.23 -4.03 -23.46
CA PRO A 8 -11.61 -4.60 -22.17
C PRO A 8 -10.37 -4.99 -21.35
N PRO A 9 -10.37 -4.76 -20.03
CA PRO A 9 -9.26 -5.15 -19.15
C PRO A 9 -8.98 -6.65 -19.23
N ARG A 10 -7.71 -7.04 -19.23
CA ARG A 10 -7.28 -8.46 -19.30
C ARG A 10 -6.34 -8.80 -18.16
N ILE A 11 -6.54 -9.98 -17.55
CA ILE A 11 -5.67 -10.46 -16.48
C ILE A 11 -4.44 -11.20 -17.04
N TYR A 12 -3.29 -11.01 -16.41
CA TYR A 12 -2.07 -11.77 -16.63
C TYR A 12 -1.36 -12.02 -15.29
N GLY A 13 -0.46 -13.00 -15.26
CA GLY A 13 0.32 -13.34 -14.06
C GLY A 13 1.75 -12.83 -14.15
N MET A 14 2.24 -12.18 -13.09
CA MET A 14 3.67 -11.90 -12.92
C MET A 14 4.26 -12.89 -11.92
N VAL A 15 5.27 -13.66 -12.32
CA VAL A 15 5.94 -14.62 -11.42
C VAL A 15 6.68 -13.85 -10.32
N LYS A 16 6.64 -14.34 -9.08
CA LYS A 16 7.48 -13.86 -7.97
C LYS A 16 8.74 -14.73 -7.88
N PRO A 17 9.86 -14.39 -8.55
CA PRO A 17 11.03 -15.26 -8.65
C PRO A 17 11.78 -15.44 -7.32
N HIS A 18 11.63 -14.48 -6.42
CA HIS A 18 12.26 -14.46 -5.09
C HIS A 18 11.54 -15.32 -4.04
N LYS A 19 10.51 -16.10 -4.43
CA LYS A 19 9.78 -17.02 -3.53
C LYS A 19 9.82 -18.47 -4.00
N PRO A 20 11.01 -19.08 -4.17
CA PRO A 20 11.15 -20.48 -4.61
C PRO A 20 10.51 -21.45 -3.62
N GLU A 21 10.52 -21.14 -2.32
CA GLU A 21 9.90 -21.91 -1.25
C GLU A 21 8.37 -22.02 -1.39
N LYS A 22 7.76 -21.11 -2.17
CA LYS A 22 6.33 -21.12 -2.50
C LYS A 22 6.06 -21.56 -3.94
N ASN A 23 7.02 -22.24 -4.56
CA ASN A 23 6.94 -22.70 -5.96
C ASN A 23 6.65 -21.56 -6.95
N TYR A 24 7.37 -20.43 -6.83
CA TYR A 24 7.28 -19.30 -7.74
C TYR A 24 5.85 -18.77 -7.98
N PRO A 25 5.16 -18.32 -6.92
CA PRO A 25 3.76 -17.94 -7.01
C PRO A 25 3.55 -16.76 -7.99
N MET A 26 2.42 -16.75 -8.68
CA MET A 26 2.03 -15.65 -9.56
C MET A 26 1.32 -14.52 -8.81
N ARG A 27 1.60 -13.27 -9.20
CA ARG A 27 0.81 -12.09 -8.85
C ARG A 27 -0.15 -11.79 -10.01
N PRO A 28 -1.47 -11.94 -9.83
CA PRO A 28 -2.42 -11.52 -10.84
C PRO A 28 -2.39 -9.99 -11.00
N VAL A 29 -2.33 -9.52 -12.24
CA VAL A 29 -2.40 -8.11 -12.62
C VAL A 29 -3.39 -7.98 -13.76
N VAL A 30 -4.22 -6.96 -13.71
CA VAL A 30 -5.18 -6.62 -14.76
C VAL A 30 -4.60 -5.45 -15.54
N SER A 31 -4.34 -5.66 -16.83
CA SER A 31 -3.98 -4.56 -17.72
C SER A 31 -5.19 -3.64 -17.88
N THR A 32 -5.05 -2.39 -17.44
CA THR A 32 -6.08 -1.36 -17.58
C THR A 32 -5.75 -0.33 -18.66
N ILE A 33 -4.67 -0.54 -19.42
CA ILE A 33 -4.28 0.36 -20.53
C ILE A 33 -5.41 0.42 -21.56
N ASN A 34 -5.79 1.63 -21.96
CA ASN A 34 -6.87 1.90 -22.91
C ASN A 34 -8.25 1.33 -22.50
N THR A 35 -8.45 1.03 -21.21
CA THR A 35 -9.78 0.70 -20.67
C THR A 35 -10.60 1.97 -20.42
N PRO A 36 -11.94 1.89 -20.29
CA PRO A 36 -12.77 3.07 -20.08
C PRO A 36 -12.31 4.03 -18.95
N PRO A 37 -11.89 3.56 -17.76
CA PRO A 37 -11.44 4.48 -16.72
C PRO A 37 -9.98 4.94 -16.87
N TYR A 38 -9.22 4.50 -17.88
CA TYR A 38 -7.76 4.71 -17.94
C TYR A 38 -7.35 6.18 -17.85
N GLY A 39 -7.88 7.03 -18.75
CA GLY A 39 -7.55 8.46 -18.77
C GLY A 39 -8.05 9.21 -17.54
N THR A 40 -9.27 8.90 -17.08
CA THR A 40 -9.84 9.49 -15.86
C THR A 40 -9.02 9.12 -14.63
N SER A 41 -8.60 7.85 -14.54
CA SER A 41 -7.76 7.31 -13.47
C SER A 41 -6.43 8.04 -13.39
N GLU A 42 -5.71 8.19 -14.50
CA GLU A 42 -4.44 8.95 -14.53
C GLU A 42 -4.63 10.42 -14.14
N TYR A 43 -5.73 11.03 -14.58
CA TYR A 43 -6.04 12.43 -14.25
C TYR A 43 -6.34 12.61 -12.75
N LEU A 44 -7.17 11.73 -12.17
CA LEU A 44 -7.49 11.74 -10.74
C LEU A 44 -6.24 11.53 -9.88
N VAL A 45 -5.36 10.61 -10.25
CA VAL A 45 -4.10 10.37 -9.52
C VAL A 45 -3.25 11.64 -9.43
N LYS A 46 -3.15 12.42 -10.52
CA LYS A 46 -2.40 13.70 -10.52
C LYS A 46 -2.97 14.73 -9.54
N ILE A 47 -4.28 14.72 -9.32
CA ILE A 47 -4.96 15.63 -8.40
C ILE A 47 -4.78 15.18 -6.95
N ILE A 48 -4.91 13.88 -6.71
CA ILE A 48 -5.04 13.28 -5.37
C ILE A 48 -3.69 12.97 -4.72
N GLN A 49 -2.74 12.42 -5.48
CA GLN A 49 -1.44 11.96 -4.94
C GLN A 49 -0.69 13.06 -4.17
N PRO A 50 -0.66 14.34 -4.58
CA PRO A 50 -0.01 15.40 -3.82
C PRO A 50 -0.57 15.60 -2.41
N THR A 51 -1.86 15.35 -2.18
CA THR A 51 -2.46 15.40 -0.84
C THR A 51 -1.97 14.22 0.00
N LEU A 52 -2.04 13.00 -0.54
CA LEU A 52 -1.60 11.78 0.17
C LEU A 52 -0.10 11.79 0.50
N ASN A 53 0.70 12.47 -0.32
CA ASN A 53 2.14 12.64 -0.09
C ASN A 53 2.48 13.48 1.14
N LYS A 54 1.53 14.23 1.71
CA LYS A 54 1.74 15.04 2.93
C LYS A 54 1.74 14.20 4.21
N ASN A 55 1.31 12.95 4.15
CA ASN A 55 1.25 12.10 5.33
C ASN A 55 2.65 11.83 5.89
N ILE A 56 2.86 12.13 7.18
CA ILE A 56 4.16 12.03 7.85
C ILE A 56 4.71 10.61 7.97
N THR A 57 3.82 9.60 7.98
CA THR A 57 4.22 8.19 8.05
C THR A 57 4.61 7.65 6.68
N ARG A 58 4.24 8.35 5.60
CA ARG A 58 4.56 7.91 4.25
C ARG A 58 6.06 7.97 4.00
N LEU A 59 6.58 6.85 3.53
CA LEU A 59 7.95 6.69 3.09
C LEU A 59 8.02 6.65 1.56
N ILE A 60 8.99 7.36 0.98
CA ILE A 60 9.15 7.48 -0.48
C ILE A 60 9.96 6.33 -1.07
N ASN A 61 11.02 5.88 -0.38
CA ASN A 61 11.88 4.77 -0.76
C ASN A 61 12.84 4.43 0.40
N SER A 62 13.59 3.34 0.25
CA SER A 62 14.60 2.89 1.22
C SER A 62 15.70 3.92 1.48
N ARG A 63 16.12 4.70 0.48
CA ARG A 63 17.12 5.77 0.68
C ARG A 63 16.62 6.86 1.64
N ASN A 64 15.36 7.28 1.50
CA ASN A 64 14.76 8.24 2.41
C ASN A 64 14.67 7.65 3.82
N PHE A 65 14.33 6.36 3.94
CA PHE A 65 14.30 5.68 5.23
C PHE A 65 15.67 5.67 5.89
N VAL A 66 16.73 5.32 5.17
CA VAL A 66 18.10 5.32 5.70
C VAL A 66 18.50 6.72 6.18
N ASN A 67 18.14 7.76 5.43
CA ASN A 67 18.43 9.14 5.83
C ASN A 67 17.68 9.51 7.13
N ASP A 68 16.38 9.23 7.21
CA ASP A 68 15.60 9.47 8.43
C ASP A 68 16.16 8.67 9.62
N ALA A 69 16.46 7.40 9.40
CA ALA A 69 16.84 6.44 10.44
C ALA A 69 18.25 6.68 11.00
N LYS A 70 19.13 7.36 10.26
CA LYS A 70 20.44 7.80 10.76
C LYS A 70 20.35 8.89 11.83
N GLU A 71 19.28 9.69 11.80
CA GLU A 71 19.03 10.75 12.77
C GLU A 71 18.33 10.25 14.03
N TRP A 72 17.88 8.99 14.04
CA TRP A 72 17.19 8.41 15.19
C TRP A 72 18.16 8.06 16.31
N LYS A 73 17.77 8.39 17.53
CA LYS A 73 18.37 7.82 18.74
C LYS A 73 17.69 6.49 19.03
N ILE A 74 18.51 5.46 19.21
CA ILE A 74 18.05 4.08 19.32
C ILE A 74 18.40 3.55 20.70
N ASP A 75 17.38 3.15 21.45
CA ASP A 75 17.63 2.47 22.72
C ASP A 75 18.10 1.03 22.46
N PRO A 76 19.13 0.51 23.15
CA PRO A 76 19.57 -0.88 22.99
C PRO A 76 18.47 -1.92 23.22
N ASN A 77 17.47 -1.59 24.04
CA ASN A 77 16.37 -2.47 24.40
C ASN A 77 15.17 -2.34 23.45
N GLU A 78 15.11 -1.31 22.61
CA GLU A 78 14.02 -1.16 21.66
C GLU A 78 14.03 -2.30 20.64
N ASN A 79 12.84 -2.72 20.21
CA ASN A 79 12.66 -3.70 19.15
C ASN A 79 12.17 -3.01 17.88
N GLN A 80 12.81 -3.33 16.76
CA GLN A 80 12.29 -2.97 15.44
C GLN A 80 11.54 -4.15 14.81
N VAL A 81 10.50 -3.81 14.06
CA VAL A 81 9.66 -4.77 13.34
C VAL A 81 9.30 -4.24 11.97
N SER A 82 9.00 -5.15 11.06
CA SER A 82 8.35 -4.82 9.80
C SER A 82 6.91 -5.35 9.82
N PHE A 83 5.95 -4.51 9.43
CA PHE A 83 4.59 -4.95 9.17
C PHE A 83 4.34 -5.03 7.66
N ASP A 84 3.63 -6.07 7.22
CA ASP A 84 3.23 -6.25 5.80
C ASP A 84 1.71 -6.40 5.71
N VAL A 85 1.09 -5.69 4.76
CA VAL A 85 -0.35 -5.79 4.49
C VAL A 85 -0.64 -6.89 3.48
N ILE A 86 -1.42 -7.89 3.91
CA ILE A 86 -1.80 -9.01 3.06
C ILE A 86 -2.72 -8.54 1.92
N ASN A 87 -2.26 -8.71 0.68
CA ASN A 87 -3.04 -8.53 -0.54
C ASN A 87 -3.76 -7.18 -0.62
N VAL A 88 -3.06 -6.05 -0.45
CA VAL A 88 -3.65 -4.70 -0.38
C VAL A 88 -4.82 -4.47 -1.35
N TYR A 89 -4.58 -4.50 -2.67
CA TYR A 89 -5.60 -4.05 -3.62
C TYR A 89 -6.87 -4.90 -3.65
N PRO A 90 -6.80 -6.25 -3.65
CA PRO A 90 -8.00 -7.09 -3.48
C PRO A 90 -8.71 -6.88 -2.13
N SER A 91 -7.97 -6.50 -1.09
CA SER A 91 -8.48 -6.37 0.28
C SER A 91 -9.09 -5.01 0.59
N VAL A 92 -8.93 -3.99 -0.28
CA VAL A 92 -9.47 -2.64 -0.04
C VAL A 92 -10.94 -2.56 -0.47
N PRO A 93 -11.89 -2.37 0.48
CA PRO A 93 -13.30 -2.19 0.18
C PRO A 93 -13.55 -0.81 -0.44
N ILE A 94 -13.86 -0.78 -1.75
CA ILE A 94 -14.08 0.47 -2.50
C ILE A 94 -15.14 1.36 -1.83
N ASN A 95 -16.27 0.78 -1.42
CA ASN A 95 -17.38 1.53 -0.84
C ASN A 95 -17.00 2.26 0.46
N GLU A 96 -16.07 1.72 1.24
CA GLU A 96 -15.56 2.39 2.46
C GLU A 96 -14.40 3.33 2.14
N ALA A 97 -13.58 3.01 1.14
CA ALA A 97 -12.41 3.78 0.78
C ALA A 97 -12.72 5.11 0.06
N ILE A 98 -13.82 5.16 -0.72
CA ILE A 98 -14.24 6.38 -1.42
C ILE A 98 -14.54 7.53 -0.43
N PRO A 99 -15.40 7.36 0.59
CA PRO A 99 -15.61 8.41 1.60
C PRO A 99 -14.32 8.85 2.30
N VAL A 100 -13.41 7.90 2.58
CA VAL A 100 -12.12 8.19 3.23
C VAL A 100 -11.27 9.15 2.39
N ILE A 101 -11.09 8.86 1.10
CA ILE A 101 -10.25 9.71 0.25
C ILE A 101 -10.87 11.09 0.04
N ILE A 102 -12.20 11.17 -0.05
CA ILE A 102 -12.92 12.45 -0.15
C ILE A 102 -12.75 13.29 1.11
N ASN A 103 -12.83 12.69 2.30
CA ASN A 103 -12.58 13.40 3.56
C ASN A 103 -11.14 13.93 3.64
N ILE A 104 -10.15 13.11 3.26
CA ILE A 104 -8.74 13.53 3.25
C ILE A 104 -8.53 14.73 2.30
N LEU A 105 -9.17 14.72 1.12
CA LEU A 105 -9.09 15.84 0.17
C LEU A 105 -9.79 17.09 0.72
N ASN A 106 -10.91 16.93 1.40
CA ASN A 106 -11.62 18.03 2.04
C ASN A 106 -10.78 18.69 3.14
N ASP A 107 -10.15 17.89 3.99
CA ASP A 107 -9.28 18.39 5.06
C ASP A 107 -8.09 19.17 4.49
N ASP A 108 -7.48 18.68 3.41
CA ASP A 108 -6.40 19.39 2.70
C ASP A 108 -6.88 20.73 2.12
N LEU A 109 -8.09 20.76 1.56
CA LEU A 109 -8.70 21.97 1.03
C LEU A 109 -8.95 23.02 2.13
N GLU A 110 -9.49 22.62 3.27
CA GLU A 110 -9.75 23.51 4.40
C GLU A 110 -8.45 24.06 5.00
N ASP A 111 -7.41 23.23 5.12
CA ASP A 111 -6.08 23.67 5.57
C ASP A 111 -5.44 24.69 4.61
N LEU A 112 -5.60 24.51 3.31
CA LEU A 112 -5.09 25.46 2.32
C LEU A 112 -5.84 26.80 2.35
N LYS A 113 -7.17 26.76 2.50
CA LYS A 113 -7.97 27.99 2.71
C LYS A 113 -7.51 28.74 3.95
N ARG A 114 -7.31 28.03 5.06
CA ARG A 114 -6.82 28.60 6.32
C ARG A 114 -5.42 29.21 6.19
N THR A 115 -4.53 28.58 5.42
CA THR A 115 -3.16 29.06 5.20
C THR A 115 -3.04 30.09 4.07
N LYS A 116 -4.15 30.50 3.43
CA LYS A 116 -4.20 31.39 2.25
C LYS A 116 -3.36 30.88 1.06
N LEU A 117 -3.16 29.57 0.97
CA LEU A 117 -2.54 28.92 -0.18
C LEU A 117 -3.63 28.49 -1.16
N THR A 118 -3.41 28.66 -2.46
CA THR A 118 -4.38 28.25 -3.48
C THR A 118 -4.11 26.82 -3.96
N LEU A 119 -5.17 26.01 -4.03
CA LEU A 119 -5.12 24.70 -4.67
C LEU A 119 -5.28 24.85 -6.19
N SER A 120 -4.25 25.30 -6.91
CA SER A 120 -4.30 25.31 -8.38
C SER A 120 -3.89 23.94 -8.97
N ARG A 121 -4.53 22.85 -8.50
CA ARG A 121 -4.28 21.49 -9.04
C ARG A 121 -5.28 21.11 -10.13
N THR A 122 -6.50 21.62 -10.03
CA THR A 122 -7.60 21.33 -10.96
C THR A 122 -8.69 22.39 -10.87
N LYS A 123 -9.54 22.47 -11.89
CA LYS A 123 -10.79 23.26 -11.89
C LYS A 123 -11.99 22.46 -11.36
N LEU A 124 -11.82 21.17 -11.11
CA LEU A 124 -12.87 20.30 -10.59
C LEU A 124 -13.17 20.63 -9.12
N THR A 125 -14.45 20.59 -8.77
CA THR A 125 -14.91 20.63 -7.38
C THR A 125 -14.71 19.28 -6.70
N LEU A 126 -14.81 19.23 -5.36
CA LEU A 126 -14.76 17.96 -4.62
C LEU A 126 -15.89 17.01 -5.04
N ILE A 127 -17.06 17.57 -5.39
CA ILE A 127 -18.21 16.81 -5.90
C ILE A 127 -17.87 16.16 -7.25
N ASP A 128 -17.26 16.89 -8.16
CA ASP A 128 -16.84 16.35 -9.47
C ASP A 128 -15.81 15.23 -9.28
N ILE A 129 -14.84 15.41 -8.39
CA ILE A 129 -13.83 14.39 -8.07
C ILE A 129 -14.50 13.14 -7.51
N HIS A 130 -15.45 13.30 -6.58
CA HIS A 130 -16.20 12.19 -6.00
C HIS A 130 -16.95 11.39 -7.08
N GLN A 131 -17.71 12.07 -7.92
CA GLN A 131 -18.47 11.43 -9.01
C GLN A 131 -17.55 10.72 -10.01
N LEU A 132 -16.39 11.29 -10.34
CA LEU A 132 -15.43 10.66 -11.24
C LEU A 132 -14.80 9.41 -10.63
N ILE A 133 -14.54 9.41 -9.32
CA ILE A 133 -14.05 8.22 -8.60
C ILE A 133 -15.13 7.12 -8.60
N GLU A 134 -16.37 7.46 -8.21
CA GLU A 134 -17.49 6.52 -8.21
C GLU A 134 -17.72 5.93 -9.60
N LEU A 135 -17.73 6.78 -10.65
CA LEU A 135 -17.88 6.32 -12.02
C LEU A 135 -16.75 5.37 -12.43
N SER A 136 -15.51 5.73 -12.12
CA SER A 136 -14.32 4.94 -12.49
C SER A 136 -14.23 3.59 -11.78
N LEU A 137 -14.85 3.46 -10.60
CA LEU A 137 -14.83 2.28 -9.76
C LEU A 137 -16.18 1.54 -9.68
N SER A 138 -17.22 2.07 -10.34
CA SER A 138 -18.60 1.55 -10.33
C SER A 138 -18.69 0.07 -10.72
N ILE A 139 -17.93 -0.34 -11.73
CA ILE A 139 -17.82 -1.72 -12.18
C ILE A 139 -16.35 -2.04 -12.44
N CYS A 140 -15.73 -2.72 -11.48
CA CYS A 140 -14.40 -3.29 -11.64
C CYS A 140 -14.50 -4.69 -12.23
N TYR A 141 -13.85 -4.95 -13.38
CA TYR A 141 -13.89 -6.25 -14.04
C TYR A 141 -12.62 -6.54 -14.84
N PHE A 142 -12.47 -7.80 -15.28
CA PHE A 142 -11.47 -8.22 -16.27
C PHE A 142 -11.97 -9.40 -17.11
N LEU A 143 -11.39 -9.58 -18.28
CA LEU A 143 -11.57 -10.75 -19.14
C LEU A 143 -10.56 -11.83 -18.79
N TYR A 144 -11.06 -13.06 -18.68
CA TYR A 144 -10.28 -14.28 -18.57
C TYR A 144 -11.01 -15.41 -19.31
N GLU A 145 -10.33 -16.06 -20.25
CA GLU A 145 -10.92 -17.11 -21.11
C GLU A 145 -12.24 -16.66 -21.75
N ASP A 146 -12.23 -15.45 -22.34
CA ASP A 146 -13.38 -14.80 -22.97
C ASP A 146 -14.60 -14.60 -22.07
N LYS A 147 -14.43 -14.72 -20.75
CA LYS A 147 -15.47 -14.48 -19.75
C LYS A 147 -15.17 -13.24 -18.94
N ILE A 148 -16.19 -12.42 -18.75
CA ILE A 148 -16.15 -11.27 -17.84
C ILE A 148 -16.15 -11.79 -16.39
N ARG A 149 -15.20 -11.30 -15.60
CA ARG A 149 -15.09 -11.53 -14.15
C ARG A 149 -15.21 -10.19 -13.45
N ILE A 150 -16.20 -10.05 -12.58
CA ILE A 150 -16.43 -8.84 -11.79
C ILE A 150 -15.64 -8.95 -10.48
N LEU A 151 -15.06 -7.84 -10.05
CA LEU A 151 -14.39 -7.66 -8.77
C LEU A 151 -15.37 -6.93 -7.83
N PRO A 152 -16.14 -7.66 -6.99
CA PRO A 152 -17.12 -7.03 -6.12
C PRO A 152 -16.40 -6.22 -5.03
N ASN A 153 -16.82 -4.95 -4.87
CA ASN A 153 -16.31 -4.03 -3.85
C ASN A 153 -14.77 -3.96 -3.74
N SER A 154 -14.06 -4.23 -4.83
CA SER A 154 -12.60 -4.31 -4.87
C SER A 154 -12.11 -3.89 -6.25
N GLY A 155 -10.85 -3.46 -6.34
CA GLY A 155 -10.29 -2.91 -7.57
C GLY A 155 -9.21 -3.79 -8.20
N PRO A 156 -9.03 -3.70 -9.53
CA PRO A 156 -7.99 -4.45 -10.21
C PRO A 156 -6.58 -3.95 -9.84
N ILE A 157 -5.68 -4.90 -9.58
CA ILE A 157 -4.23 -4.63 -9.50
C ILE A 157 -3.79 -4.18 -10.90
N GLY A 158 -3.62 -2.89 -11.12
CA GLY A 158 -3.24 -2.31 -12.42
C GLY A 158 -3.94 -0.99 -12.72
N LEU A 159 -5.10 -0.73 -12.13
CA LEU A 159 -5.74 0.57 -12.23
C LEU A 159 -5.00 1.60 -11.36
N SER A 160 -4.50 2.67 -11.96
CA SER A 160 -3.71 3.68 -11.24
C SER A 160 -4.50 4.37 -10.12
N LEU A 161 -5.81 4.55 -10.28
CA LEU A 161 -6.70 5.09 -9.26
C LEU A 161 -6.73 4.22 -8.01
N MET A 162 -6.61 2.89 -8.16
CA MET A 162 -6.56 1.99 -7.00
C MET A 162 -5.32 2.20 -6.14
N VAL A 163 -4.24 2.77 -6.67
CA VAL A 163 -3.04 3.12 -5.90
C VAL A 163 -3.35 4.20 -4.88
N VAL A 164 -4.01 5.28 -5.29
CA VAL A 164 -4.35 6.38 -4.37
C VAL A 164 -5.51 6.00 -3.44
N ILE A 165 -6.44 5.17 -3.89
CA ILE A 165 -7.53 4.64 -3.05
C ILE A 165 -6.98 3.75 -1.93
N ALA A 166 -6.09 2.81 -2.26
CA ALA A 166 -5.45 1.96 -1.27
C ALA A 166 -4.59 2.77 -0.29
N GLU A 167 -3.78 3.71 -0.80
CA GLU A 167 -2.95 4.58 0.04
C GLU A 167 -3.81 5.39 1.03
N ALA A 168 -4.88 6.05 0.57
CA ALA A 168 -5.79 6.81 1.43
C ALA A 168 -6.43 5.92 2.51
N PHE A 169 -6.87 4.72 2.13
CA PHE A 169 -7.52 3.79 3.05
C PHE A 169 -6.56 3.27 4.12
N LEU A 170 -5.34 2.89 3.73
CA LEU A 170 -4.30 2.47 4.68
C LEU A 170 -3.90 3.62 5.62
N GLN A 171 -3.72 4.84 5.11
CA GLN A 171 -3.46 6.00 5.96
C GLN A 171 -4.54 6.21 7.02
N SER A 172 -5.82 6.01 6.67
CA SER A 172 -6.94 6.12 7.61
C SER A 172 -6.96 5.00 8.66
N ILE A 173 -6.70 3.75 8.26
CA ILE A 173 -6.56 2.61 9.17
C ILE A 173 -5.42 2.87 10.18
N GLU A 174 -4.26 3.27 9.67
CA GLU A 174 -3.07 3.50 10.48
C GLU A 174 -3.25 4.67 11.43
N LYS A 175 -3.85 5.76 10.96
CA LYS A 175 -4.17 6.92 11.80
C LYS A 175 -5.02 6.49 12.99
N ARG A 176 -6.11 5.74 12.76
CA ARG A 176 -6.98 5.26 13.84
C ARG A 176 -6.23 4.33 14.80
N ALA A 177 -5.41 3.41 14.29
CA ALA A 177 -4.60 2.53 15.14
C ALA A 177 -3.57 3.32 15.97
N LEU A 178 -2.91 4.32 15.39
CA LEU A 178 -1.98 5.22 16.07
C LEU A 178 -2.68 6.06 17.15
N ASP A 179 -3.87 6.58 16.87
CA ASP A 179 -4.67 7.34 17.83
C ASP A 179 -5.07 6.46 19.03
N ILE A 180 -5.51 5.22 18.79
CA ILE A 180 -5.79 4.25 19.86
C ILE A 180 -4.51 3.96 20.66
N ALA A 181 -3.40 3.72 19.98
CA ALA A 181 -2.14 3.40 20.63
C ALA A 181 -1.61 4.55 21.49
N PHE A 182 -1.80 5.79 21.04
CA PHE A 182 -1.45 6.99 21.79
C PHE A 182 -2.29 7.11 23.07
N VAL A 183 -3.62 6.98 22.98
CA VAL A 183 -4.52 7.08 24.14
C VAL A 183 -4.22 6.00 25.18
N ASN A 184 -3.82 4.81 24.73
CA ASN A 184 -3.57 3.64 25.59
C ASN A 184 -2.07 3.40 25.89
N SER A 185 -1.19 4.35 25.55
CA SER A 185 0.25 4.31 25.87
C SER A 185 1.05 3.12 25.31
N PHE A 186 0.67 2.61 24.13
CA PHE A 186 1.40 1.57 23.39
C PHE A 186 1.83 2.00 21.98
N GLN A 187 1.84 3.30 21.71
CA GLN A 187 2.27 3.85 20.42
C GLN A 187 3.69 3.44 20.06
N PRO A 188 3.97 3.20 18.76
CA PRO A 188 5.34 3.02 18.29
C PRO A 188 6.17 4.30 18.51
N ILE A 189 7.46 4.13 18.77
CA ILE A 189 8.45 5.21 18.83
C ILE A 189 8.54 5.90 17.45
N THR A 190 8.55 5.09 16.38
CA THR A 190 8.50 5.54 14.99
C THR A 190 7.65 4.59 14.17
N TYR A 191 6.94 5.12 13.17
CA TYR A 191 6.18 4.32 12.20
C TYR A 191 6.32 4.95 10.81
N LYS A 192 6.86 4.19 9.85
CA LYS A 192 7.07 4.62 8.46
C LYS A 192 6.57 3.53 7.51
N ARG A 193 5.72 3.89 6.54
CA ARG A 193 5.15 2.94 5.55
C ARG A 193 5.54 3.28 4.12
N TYR A 194 6.07 2.30 3.41
CA TYR A 194 6.26 2.29 1.97
C TYR A 194 5.26 1.31 1.34
N VAL A 195 4.21 1.85 0.70
CA VAL A 195 3.17 1.04 0.03
C VAL A 195 2.51 0.05 1.01
N ASP A 196 2.86 -1.23 0.97
CA ASP A 196 2.37 -2.33 1.82
C ASP A 196 3.28 -2.67 3.01
N ASP A 197 4.56 -2.28 2.95
CA ASP A 197 5.55 -2.55 3.99
C ASP A 197 5.71 -1.35 4.93
N SER A 198 5.65 -1.61 6.24
CA SER A 198 5.93 -0.62 7.28
C SER A 198 7.10 -1.04 8.14
N HIS A 199 7.88 -0.06 8.61
CA HIS A 199 8.87 -0.23 9.67
C HIS A 199 8.40 0.50 10.91
N ALA A 200 8.53 -0.14 12.06
CA ALA A 200 8.18 0.44 13.34
C ALA A 200 9.15 0.05 14.44
N ARG A 201 9.26 0.92 15.45
CA ARG A 201 10.08 0.71 16.66
C ARG A 201 9.24 0.78 17.91
N PHE A 202 9.52 -0.06 18.89
CA PHE A 202 8.79 -0.14 20.15
C PHE A 202 9.76 -0.30 21.33
N ASP A 203 9.34 0.17 22.52
CA ASP A 203 10.10 -0.04 23.75
C ASP A 203 10.01 -1.48 24.27
N SER A 204 8.99 -2.22 23.83
CA SER A 204 8.75 -3.59 24.26
C SER A 204 7.96 -4.40 23.23
N LYS A 205 8.16 -5.71 23.29
CA LYS A 205 7.41 -6.68 22.48
C LYS A 205 5.90 -6.61 22.77
N GLU A 206 5.51 -6.38 24.02
CA GLU A 206 4.10 -6.27 24.42
C GLU A 206 3.40 -5.11 23.71
N LYS A 207 4.00 -3.91 23.70
CA LYS A 207 3.45 -2.74 22.97
C LYS A 207 3.32 -3.02 21.47
N GLN A 208 4.32 -3.69 20.90
CA GLN A 208 4.29 -4.11 19.50
C GLN A 208 3.13 -5.06 19.19
N GLU A 209 2.89 -6.07 20.05
CA GLU A 209 1.79 -7.02 19.90
C GLU A 209 0.43 -6.32 20.04
N LEU A 210 0.29 -5.41 21.00
CA LEU A 210 -0.91 -4.57 21.15
C LEU A 210 -1.15 -3.68 19.93
N PHE A 211 -0.10 -3.08 19.36
CA PHE A 211 -0.23 -2.26 18.17
C PHE A 211 -0.63 -3.07 16.93
N LEU A 212 -0.06 -4.26 16.74
CA LEU A 212 -0.47 -5.17 15.67
C LEU A 212 -1.95 -5.56 15.80
N LYS A 213 -2.41 -5.82 17.03
CA LYS A 213 -3.82 -6.07 17.30
C LYS A 213 -4.67 -4.86 16.94
N ALA A 214 -4.28 -3.67 17.37
CA ALA A 214 -4.99 -2.43 17.05
C ALA A 214 -5.11 -2.21 15.52
N LEU A 215 -4.04 -2.42 14.75
CA LEU A 215 -4.09 -2.35 13.28
C LEU A 215 -5.12 -3.34 12.68
N ASN A 216 -5.09 -4.59 13.13
CA ASN A 216 -5.93 -5.67 12.61
C ASN A 216 -7.42 -5.58 13.01
N GLU A 217 -7.73 -4.79 14.04
CA GLU A 217 -9.09 -4.53 14.51
C GLU A 217 -9.77 -3.38 13.75
N GLN A 218 -9.04 -2.58 12.97
CA GLN A 218 -9.61 -1.41 12.29
C GLN A 218 -10.56 -1.74 11.13
N ASN A 219 -10.33 -2.87 10.47
CA ASN A 219 -11.16 -3.34 9.36
C ASN A 219 -11.00 -4.86 9.17
N PRO A 220 -12.10 -5.62 8.92
CA PRO A 220 -12.03 -7.07 8.72
C PRO A 220 -11.30 -7.48 7.43
N SER A 221 -11.35 -6.66 6.39
CA SER A 221 -10.78 -6.95 5.06
C SER A 221 -9.26 -6.73 5.01
N ILE A 222 -8.74 -5.80 5.81
CA ILE A 222 -7.30 -5.51 5.89
C ILE A 222 -6.66 -6.31 7.01
N LYS A 223 -5.53 -6.96 6.70
CA LYS A 223 -4.75 -7.73 7.66
C LYS A 223 -3.27 -7.41 7.55
N TYR A 224 -2.67 -7.09 8.69
CA TYR A 224 -1.26 -6.86 8.88
C TYR A 224 -0.61 -8.11 9.47
N THR A 225 0.54 -8.47 8.94
CA THR A 225 1.47 -9.45 9.52
C THR A 225 2.67 -8.73 10.12
N VAL A 226 3.48 -9.41 10.92
CA VAL A 226 4.69 -8.85 11.51
C VAL A 226 5.88 -9.77 11.27
N GLU A 227 6.99 -9.18 10.83
CA GLU A 227 8.33 -9.76 10.86
C GLU A 227 9.11 -9.11 12.01
N LEU A 228 9.66 -9.96 12.89
CA LEU A 228 10.44 -9.52 14.03
C LEU A 228 11.93 -9.51 13.69
N GLU A 229 12.67 -8.59 14.28
CA GLU A 229 14.13 -8.66 14.28
C GLU A 229 14.64 -10.01 14.83
N ASN A 230 15.77 -10.47 14.28
CA ASN A 230 16.40 -11.71 14.74
C ASN A 230 17.14 -11.52 16.08
N LYS A 231 17.71 -12.60 16.63
CA LYS A 231 18.48 -12.58 17.90
C LYS A 231 19.71 -11.66 17.88
N ARG A 232 20.18 -11.26 16.69
CA ARG A 232 21.29 -10.32 16.48
C ARG A 232 20.81 -8.89 16.23
N LYS A 233 19.53 -8.60 16.50
CA LYS A 233 18.89 -7.30 16.27
C LYS A 233 18.92 -6.85 14.79
N GLN A 234 18.80 -7.81 13.88
CA GLN A 234 18.78 -7.56 12.44
C GLN A 234 17.38 -7.76 11.87
N LEU A 235 16.98 -6.88 10.96
CA LEU A 235 15.69 -6.91 10.27
C LEU A 235 15.90 -6.51 8.80
N ASN A 236 15.29 -7.22 7.87
CA ASN A 236 15.22 -6.77 6.48
C ASN A 236 13.99 -5.88 6.32
N PHE A 237 14.14 -4.78 5.58
CA PHE A 237 13.05 -3.89 5.24
C PHE A 237 13.29 -3.36 3.83
N LEU A 238 12.35 -3.56 2.91
CA LEU A 238 12.55 -3.26 1.49
C LEU A 238 13.80 -3.97 0.93
N ASP A 239 14.73 -3.23 0.34
CA ASP A 239 16.00 -3.68 -0.22
C ASP A 239 17.20 -3.42 0.70
N ILE A 240 16.96 -3.22 2.01
CA ILE A 240 18.00 -2.96 3.01
C ILE A 240 17.92 -3.93 4.19
N GLY A 241 19.09 -4.37 4.67
CA GLY A 241 19.27 -5.03 5.95
C GLY A 241 19.64 -4.00 7.01
N ILE A 242 18.87 -3.94 8.09
CA ILE A 242 19.03 -3.00 9.20
C ILE A 242 19.59 -3.78 10.39
N THR A 243 20.65 -3.28 11.02
CA THR A 243 21.21 -3.85 12.26
C THR A 243 21.18 -2.81 13.36
N ASN A 244 20.48 -3.08 14.47
CA ASN A 244 20.65 -2.29 15.69
C ASN A 244 22.01 -2.65 16.31
N THR A 245 22.92 -1.68 16.33
CA THR A 245 24.27 -1.90 16.88
C THR A 245 24.28 -1.98 18.41
N MET A 246 23.15 -1.67 19.07
CA MET A 246 23.04 -1.49 20.52
C MET A 246 23.91 -0.34 21.06
N ASN A 247 24.48 0.48 20.17
CA ASN A 247 25.32 1.63 20.50
C ASN A 247 24.64 2.96 20.17
N GLY A 248 23.30 2.96 20.01
CA GLY A 248 22.53 4.19 19.78
C GLY A 248 22.15 4.48 18.32
N PHE A 249 22.57 3.65 17.36
CA PHE A 249 22.34 3.88 15.93
C PHE A 249 22.19 2.58 15.11
N TYR A 250 21.58 2.69 13.93
CA TYR A 250 21.46 1.60 12.96
C TYR A 250 22.64 1.57 12.00
N GLU A 251 23.07 0.36 11.64
CA GLU A 251 23.89 0.09 10.47
C GLU A 251 23.03 -0.48 9.35
N PHE A 252 23.39 -0.16 8.10
CA PHE A 252 22.64 -0.54 6.92
C PHE A 252 23.52 -1.31 5.95
N GLN A 253 22.98 -2.39 5.39
CA GLN A 253 23.58 -3.17 4.32
C GLN A 253 22.58 -3.33 3.18
N ILE A 254 23.06 -3.44 1.95
CA ILE A 254 22.17 -3.73 0.82
C ILE A 254 21.66 -5.15 0.98
N HIS A 255 20.34 -5.31 0.99
CA HIS A 255 19.68 -6.60 1.00
C HIS A 255 19.04 -6.83 -0.37
N GLN A 256 19.67 -7.66 -1.20
CA GLN A 256 19.06 -8.10 -2.45
C GLN A 256 18.19 -9.32 -2.17
N LEU A 257 16.89 -9.20 -2.45
CA LEU A 257 16.02 -10.36 -2.59
C LEU A 257 16.66 -11.27 -3.64
N GLN A 258 16.96 -12.53 -3.30
CA GLN A 258 17.61 -13.46 -4.22
C GLN A 258 16.72 -13.68 -5.45
N ILE A 259 17.06 -13.02 -6.56
CA ILE A 259 16.48 -13.31 -7.87
C ILE A 259 17.35 -14.40 -8.47
N ASN A 260 16.94 -15.66 -8.32
CA ASN A 260 17.48 -16.70 -9.19
C ASN A 260 17.04 -16.34 -10.62
N ASN A 261 18.01 -16.03 -11.48
CA ASN A 261 17.82 -15.68 -12.89
C ASN A 261 17.09 -16.81 -13.65
N LEU A 262 15.76 -16.86 -13.51
CA LEU A 262 14.88 -17.73 -14.28
C LEU A 262 14.30 -16.92 -15.42
N TYR A 263 15.17 -16.52 -16.35
CA TYR A 263 14.74 -16.18 -17.70
C TYR A 263 14.39 -17.49 -18.41
N TYR A 264 13.18 -18.01 -18.18
CA TYR A 264 12.59 -19.00 -19.07
C TYR A 264 11.56 -18.31 -19.95
N THR A 265 12.02 -18.00 -21.16
CA THR A 265 11.22 -17.73 -22.34
C THR A 265 10.23 -18.86 -22.58
N THR A 266 8.95 -18.49 -22.74
CA THR A 266 7.89 -19.21 -23.49
C THR A 266 7.54 -20.66 -23.10
N GLN A 267 6.23 -20.88 -22.91
CA GLN A 267 5.54 -22.17 -22.76
C GLN A 267 5.74 -22.91 -21.43
N MET A 268 4.98 -22.51 -20.41
CA MET A 268 4.50 -23.45 -19.40
C MET A 268 2.98 -23.46 -19.39
N THR A 269 2.44 -24.41 -20.14
CA THR A 269 1.07 -24.89 -20.04
C THR A 269 0.90 -25.67 -18.74
N MET A 270 -0.29 -25.55 -18.14
CA MET A 270 -0.94 -26.40 -17.13
C MET A 270 -1.01 -25.95 -15.66
N GLN A 271 -2.29 -25.93 -15.25
CA GLN A 271 -2.86 -26.32 -13.96
C GLN A 271 -2.57 -25.43 -12.75
N LEU A 272 -3.54 -24.54 -12.46
CA LEU A 272 -4.00 -24.22 -11.10
C LEU A 272 -5.39 -23.56 -11.17
N CYS A 273 -6.40 -24.35 -11.58
CA CYS A 273 -7.80 -24.06 -11.32
C CYS A 273 -8.25 -24.84 -10.08
N ALA A 274 -8.10 -24.27 -8.88
CA ALA A 274 -8.71 -24.84 -7.67
C ALA A 274 -8.87 -23.83 -6.53
N SER A 275 -9.42 -22.62 -6.79
CA SER A 275 -9.88 -21.76 -5.70
C SER A 275 -10.86 -20.66 -6.14
N TYR A 276 -11.74 -20.93 -7.12
CA TYR A 276 -12.96 -20.14 -7.34
C TYR A 276 -14.08 -21.08 -7.76
N ARG A 277 -14.50 -21.94 -6.84
CA ARG A 277 -15.82 -22.59 -6.85
C ARG A 277 -16.39 -22.50 -5.45
N LYS A 278 -17.25 -21.50 -5.24
CA LYS A 278 -18.53 -21.59 -4.54
C LYS A 278 -19.34 -20.36 -4.91
#